data_AF-A0A2G1VCL5-F1
#
_entry.id   AF-A0A2G1VCL5-F1
#
_cell.length_a   1.000
_cell.length_b   1.000
_cell.length_c   1.000
_cell.angle_alpha   90.00
_cell.angle_beta   90.00
_cell.angle_gamma   90.00
#
_symmetry.space_group_name_H-M   'P 1'
#
loop_
_entity.id
_entity.type
_entity.pdbx_description
1 polymer ?
#
loop_
_entity_poly.entity_id
_entity_poly.type
_entity_poly.pdbx_seq_one_letter_code
_entity_poly.pdbx_strand_id
1 'polypeptide(L)'
;MALAARLERFLARKGIGFQELPIDQVTSLDSAVIASGLPQADFIRGTLLIDINGVMMAVHKFDSSLDLDAVHQLTSRRLQPLTARQTMRLFADCDPGFTPPVGQAYELPVVVDEDVLKAERVLFSSGTDHSLVEMDGRSLRLALEGAREGHLVIRGPGNGNREALTLEEVADKLQKLYRLPPMPALALRILRLTANTDATARELAELIEFDPSLTAQIMRYARSALFNYPGQINSVQEAVTRVLGFDRVAHIALGIASVRAFEVPRQGMLGMDNFWCHSLYCAFLCQTIAPKCGAEKGLGYLCGLLHNFGLLLVGHLFPSEFDELNQLREANPEASMHSLEQQVFGQGDGQEILAVGHGAIGGILHRLWQLPDPVVKAAGVHQQPGYHGEHENYVLMVQLSNALLKERGIGDEFNPDDVPALVEGLGLQPNMLDELKAEIDRVAPDLDALASSLSS
;
A
#
# COMPACT_ATOMS: atom_id res chain seq x y z
N MET A 1 15.71 29.74 -1.22
CA MET A 1 14.99 30.84 -0.54
C MET A 1 14.31 30.19 0.65
N ALA A 2 14.23 30.88 1.79
CA ALA A 2 13.60 30.34 2.99
C ALA A 2 12.14 29.90 2.76
N LEU A 3 11.38 30.72 2.02
CA LEU A 3 9.97 30.51 1.72
C LEU A 3 9.73 30.55 0.20
N ALA A 4 8.63 29.95 -0.24
CA ALA A 4 8.09 30.18 -1.57
C ALA A 4 7.75 31.67 -1.77
N ALA A 5 8.06 32.19 -2.96
CA ALA A 5 8.03 33.63 -3.24
C ALA A 5 6.63 34.25 -3.09
N ARG A 6 5.55 33.52 -3.42
CA ARG A 6 4.17 34.00 -3.25
C ARG A 6 3.78 34.06 -1.79
N LEU A 7 4.14 33.05 -1.00
CA LEU A 7 3.89 33.03 0.44
C LEU A 7 4.60 34.19 1.14
N GLU A 8 5.89 34.37 0.86
CA GLU A 8 6.70 35.46 1.44
C GLU A 8 6.08 36.83 1.14
N ARG A 9 5.74 37.11 -0.13
CA ARG A 9 5.10 38.37 -0.54
C ARG A 9 3.75 38.59 0.13
N PHE A 10 2.97 37.53 0.31
CA PHE A 10 1.65 37.61 0.96
C PHE A 10 1.79 37.97 2.44
N LEU A 11 2.64 37.25 3.18
CA LEU A 11 2.87 37.50 4.60
C LEU A 11 3.45 38.90 4.84
N ALA A 12 4.42 39.31 4.03
CA ALA A 12 5.02 40.65 4.11
C ALA A 12 3.99 41.76 3.84
N ARG A 13 3.12 41.60 2.83
CA ARG A 13 2.08 42.57 2.49
C ARG A 13 1.03 42.73 3.60
N LYS A 14 0.69 41.63 4.28
CA LYS A 14 -0.28 41.62 5.38
C LYS A 14 0.35 41.95 6.74
N GLY A 15 1.67 42.08 6.82
CA GLY A 15 2.39 42.33 8.07
C GLY A 15 2.29 41.17 9.07
N ILE A 16 2.21 39.93 8.57
CA ILE A 16 2.06 38.72 9.38
C ILE A 16 3.45 38.21 9.77
N GLY A 17 3.66 38.04 11.08
CA GLY A 17 4.90 37.49 11.62
C GLY A 17 4.94 35.97 11.55
N PHE A 18 6.13 35.42 11.35
CA PHE A 18 6.40 33.99 11.40
C PHE A 18 7.85 33.75 11.84
N GLN A 19 8.14 32.54 12.28
CA GLN A 19 9.49 32.06 12.54
C GLN A 19 9.85 30.99 11.52
N GLU A 20 11.06 31.08 10.99
CA GLU A 20 11.62 30.06 10.11
C GLU A 20 12.30 28.96 10.94
N LEU A 21 12.05 27.71 10.58
CA LEU A 21 12.69 26.54 11.15
C LEU A 21 13.47 25.82 10.04
N PRO A 22 14.80 26.01 9.94
CA PRO A 22 15.60 25.33 8.92
C PRO A 22 15.60 23.82 9.20
N ILE A 23 15.50 23.03 8.13
CA ILE A 23 15.59 21.57 8.17
C ILE A 23 16.62 21.08 7.15
N ASP A 24 17.15 19.88 7.37
CA ASP A 24 17.92 19.19 6.34
C ASP A 24 17.04 18.91 5.13
N GLN A 25 17.64 18.90 3.94
CA GLN A 25 16.91 18.75 2.70
C GLN A 25 16.17 17.40 2.67
N VAL A 26 14.84 17.46 2.48
CA VAL A 26 13.95 16.30 2.51
C VAL A 26 13.04 16.27 1.29
N THR A 27 12.55 15.09 0.91
CA THR A 27 11.77 14.91 -0.32
C THR A 27 10.26 15.12 -0.15
N SER A 28 9.77 15.25 1.07
CA SER A 28 8.34 15.43 1.36
C SER A 28 8.09 16.13 2.71
N LEU A 29 6.88 16.66 2.90
CA LEU A 29 6.45 17.20 4.18
C LEU A 29 6.43 16.12 5.28
N ASP A 30 6.04 14.88 4.96
CA ASP A 30 6.05 13.77 5.91
C ASP A 30 7.46 13.50 6.45
N SER A 31 8.45 13.47 5.56
CA SER A 31 9.86 13.36 5.94
C SER A 31 10.33 14.55 6.78
N ALA A 32 9.87 15.77 6.44
CA ALA A 32 10.18 16.98 7.21
C ALA A 32 9.63 16.92 8.65
N VAL A 33 8.38 16.46 8.80
CA VAL A 33 7.72 16.31 10.10
C VAL A 33 8.48 15.29 10.96
N ILE A 34 8.80 14.12 10.40
CA ILE A 34 9.57 13.08 11.11
C ILE A 34 10.96 13.59 11.50
N ALA A 35 11.69 14.20 10.57
CA ALA A 35 13.04 14.71 10.80
C ALA A 35 13.08 15.85 11.84
N SER A 36 11.99 16.62 11.97
CA SER A 36 11.91 17.72 12.95
C SER A 36 11.92 17.25 14.40
N GLY A 37 11.52 16.00 14.67
CA GLY A 37 11.34 15.47 16.03
C GLY A 37 10.23 16.16 16.85
N LEU A 38 9.41 17.00 16.21
CA LEU A 38 8.30 17.73 16.86
C LEU A 38 6.99 16.91 16.79
N PRO A 39 6.03 17.15 17.71
CA PRO A 39 4.75 16.45 17.70
C PRO A 39 3.97 16.69 16.40
N GLN A 40 3.48 15.62 15.76
CA GLN A 40 2.71 15.71 14.52
C GLN A 40 1.45 16.56 14.66
N ALA A 41 0.82 16.58 15.84
CA ALA A 41 -0.37 17.37 16.15
C ALA A 41 -0.14 18.89 16.06
N ASP A 42 1.12 19.36 16.08
CA ASP A 42 1.43 20.78 15.92
C ASP A 42 1.47 21.20 14.43
N PHE A 43 1.55 20.23 13.52
CA PHE A 43 1.61 20.47 12.09
C PHE A 43 0.23 20.61 11.45
N ILE A 44 0.17 21.44 10.41
CA ILE A 44 -1.00 21.58 9.54
C ILE A 44 -0.59 21.40 8.08
N ARG A 45 -1.54 20.97 7.26
CA ARG A 45 -1.35 20.76 5.82
C ARG A 45 -2.54 21.30 5.02
N GLY A 46 -2.27 21.60 3.75
CA GLY A 46 -3.27 22.05 2.79
C GLY A 46 -3.52 20.97 1.76
N THR A 47 -4.72 20.39 1.77
CA THR A 47 -5.15 19.43 0.74
C THR A 47 -5.92 20.17 -0.35
N LEU A 48 -5.47 20.01 -1.58
CA LEU A 48 -6.04 20.71 -2.73
C LEU A 48 -7.14 19.84 -3.33
N LEU A 49 -8.33 20.42 -3.49
CA LEU A 49 -9.50 19.76 -4.04
C LEU A 49 -10.02 20.50 -5.27
N ILE A 50 -10.66 19.80 -6.20
CA ILE A 50 -11.18 20.34 -7.46
C ILE A 50 -12.57 19.76 -7.80
N ASP A 51 -13.40 20.55 -8.45
CA ASP A 51 -14.59 20.11 -9.18
C ASP A 51 -14.71 20.92 -10.48
N ILE A 52 -15.86 20.82 -11.15
CA ILE A 52 -16.17 21.62 -12.36
C ILE A 52 -16.17 23.14 -12.14
N ASN A 53 -16.32 23.61 -10.90
CA ASN A 53 -16.35 25.02 -10.51
C ASN A 53 -14.97 25.57 -10.11
N GLY A 54 -13.93 24.72 -10.10
CA GLY A 54 -12.55 25.11 -9.89
C GLY A 54 -11.91 24.51 -8.63
N VAL A 55 -10.78 25.08 -8.21
CA VAL A 55 -9.94 24.57 -7.13
C VAL A 55 -10.33 25.18 -5.78
N MET A 56 -10.15 24.42 -4.71
CA MET A 56 -10.28 24.85 -3.32
C MET A 56 -9.18 24.20 -2.49
N MET A 57 -8.73 24.87 -1.43
CA MET A 57 -7.83 24.30 -0.44
C MET A 57 -8.59 23.98 0.84
N ALA A 58 -8.42 22.76 1.35
CA ALA A 58 -8.84 22.39 2.69
C ALA A 58 -7.64 22.37 3.62
N VAL A 59 -7.65 23.20 4.66
CA VAL A 59 -6.59 23.31 5.66
C VAL A 59 -6.99 22.54 6.91
N HIS A 60 -6.16 21.59 7.30
CA HIS A 60 -6.41 20.71 8.45
C HIS A 60 -5.11 20.29 9.13
N LYS A 61 -5.23 19.60 10.26
CA LYS A 61 -4.08 19.05 10.99
C LYS A 61 -3.36 17.97 10.17
N PHE A 62 -2.06 17.84 10.40
CA PHE A 62 -1.22 16.92 9.63
C PHE A 62 -1.62 15.45 9.87
N ASP A 63 -1.91 15.10 11.11
CA ASP A 63 -2.33 13.79 11.58
C ASP A 63 -3.83 13.50 11.37
N SER A 64 -4.57 14.39 10.70
CA SER A 64 -6.00 14.24 10.49
C SER A 64 -6.34 13.85 9.05
N SER A 65 -7.42 13.08 8.90
CA SER A 65 -8.03 12.75 7.61
C SER A 65 -9.22 13.67 7.33
N LEU A 66 -9.32 14.15 6.10
CA LEU A 66 -10.46 14.97 5.67
C LEU A 66 -11.71 14.11 5.51
N ASP A 67 -12.82 14.61 6.04
CA ASP A 67 -14.17 14.14 5.75
C ASP A 67 -14.69 14.89 4.52
N LEU A 68 -14.64 14.24 3.36
CA LEU A 68 -15.07 14.84 2.10
C LEU A 68 -16.60 15.05 2.04
N ASP A 69 -17.38 14.31 2.84
CA ASP A 69 -18.82 14.57 3.00
C ASP A 69 -19.05 15.83 3.83
N ALA A 70 -18.28 16.06 4.89
CA ALA A 70 -18.36 17.31 5.65
C ALA A 70 -17.91 18.52 4.82
N VAL A 71 -16.85 18.37 4.01
CA VAL A 71 -16.45 19.37 3.01
C VAL A 71 -17.58 19.59 2.00
N HIS A 72 -18.25 18.53 1.53
CA HIS A 72 -19.38 18.63 0.62
C HIS A 72 -20.57 19.36 1.26
N GLN A 73 -20.94 19.04 2.49
CA GLN A 73 -22.02 19.70 3.22
C GLN A 73 -21.72 21.19 3.43
N LEU A 74 -20.47 21.52 3.80
CA LEU A 74 -20.05 22.90 4.00
C LEU A 74 -20.05 23.68 2.67
N THR A 75 -19.49 23.09 1.61
CA THR A 75 -19.23 23.81 0.35
C THR A 75 -20.37 23.71 -0.66
N SER A 76 -21.26 22.72 -0.50
CA SER A 76 -22.22 22.25 -1.50
C SER A 76 -21.58 21.85 -2.83
N ARG A 77 -20.30 21.47 -2.80
CA ARG A 77 -19.50 21.07 -3.97
C ARG A 77 -19.01 19.65 -3.79
N ARG A 78 -19.05 18.84 -4.84
CA ARG A 78 -18.49 17.49 -4.84
C ARG A 78 -17.05 17.58 -5.32
N LEU A 79 -16.16 17.80 -4.36
CA LEU A 79 -14.75 18.10 -4.57
C LEU A 79 -13.93 16.80 -4.46
N GLN A 80 -12.99 16.61 -5.37
CA GLN A 80 -12.04 15.49 -5.35
C GLN A 80 -10.60 16.01 -5.20
N PRO A 81 -9.66 15.25 -4.61
CA PRO A 81 -8.26 15.67 -4.50
C PRO A 81 -7.59 15.96 -5.85
N LEU A 82 -6.70 16.94 -5.87
CA LEU A 82 -5.86 17.26 -7.01
C LEU A 82 -4.64 16.32 -7.07
N THR A 83 -4.27 15.90 -8.28
CA THR A 83 -3.04 15.13 -8.51
C THR A 83 -1.80 15.97 -8.21
N ALA A 84 -0.68 15.33 -7.83
CA ALA A 84 0.59 16.02 -7.58
C ALA A 84 1.02 16.92 -8.75
N ARG A 85 0.82 16.47 -9.99
CA ARG A 85 1.12 17.23 -11.21
C ARG A 85 0.26 18.50 -11.36
N GLN A 86 -1.01 18.42 -11.00
CA GLN A 86 -1.90 19.59 -11.02
C GLN A 86 -1.56 20.56 -9.89
N THR A 87 -1.24 20.04 -8.70
CA THR A 87 -0.77 20.85 -7.56
C THR A 87 0.52 21.61 -7.92
N MET A 88 1.53 20.94 -8.48
CA MET A 88 2.78 21.60 -8.91
C MET A 88 2.56 22.74 -9.92
N ARG A 89 1.51 22.65 -10.76
CA ARG A 89 1.17 23.75 -11.69
C ARG A 89 0.62 24.98 -10.98
N LEU A 90 -0.12 24.78 -9.90
CA LEU A 90 -0.70 25.87 -9.09
C LEU A 90 0.36 26.50 -8.15
N PHE A 91 1.30 25.68 -7.68
CA PHE A 91 2.37 26.02 -6.75
C PHE A 91 3.74 25.99 -7.44
N ALA A 92 3.84 26.62 -8.60
CA ALA A 92 5.05 26.57 -9.44
C ALA A 92 6.29 27.27 -8.83
N ASP A 93 6.11 28.02 -7.75
CA ASP A 93 7.17 28.64 -6.95
C ASP A 93 7.55 27.84 -5.70
N CYS A 94 7.01 26.63 -5.55
CA CYS A 94 7.28 25.71 -4.45
C CYS A 94 8.04 24.47 -4.94
N ASP A 95 8.79 23.84 -4.04
CA ASP A 95 9.41 22.54 -4.29
C ASP A 95 8.33 21.43 -4.31
N PRO A 96 8.49 20.37 -5.12
CA PRO A 96 7.50 19.28 -5.20
C PRO A 96 7.20 18.67 -3.83
N GLY A 97 5.91 18.56 -3.48
CA GLY A 97 5.48 18.01 -2.18
C GLY A 97 5.45 19.01 -1.03
N PHE A 98 5.96 20.23 -1.21
CA PHE A 98 5.98 21.29 -0.20
C PHE A 98 4.92 22.33 -0.52
N THR A 99 3.67 22.09 -0.11
CA THR A 99 2.56 23.00 -0.37
C THR A 99 2.16 23.76 0.91
N PRO A 100 2.32 25.09 0.97
CA PRO A 100 1.91 25.86 2.13
C PRO A 100 0.38 25.87 2.31
N PRO A 101 -0.15 25.64 3.52
CA PRO A 101 -1.57 25.71 3.85
C PRO A 101 -2.11 27.15 3.96
N VAL A 102 -1.66 28.05 3.10
CA VAL A 102 -2.09 29.46 3.05
C VAL A 102 -2.62 29.76 1.65
N GLY A 103 -3.79 29.20 1.32
CA GLY A 103 -4.40 29.30 -0.01
C GLY A 103 -4.63 30.74 -0.49
N GLN A 104 -4.78 31.70 0.43
CA GLN A 104 -4.92 33.13 0.14
C GLN A 104 -3.68 33.71 -0.57
N ALA A 105 -2.48 33.20 -0.29
CA ALA A 105 -1.27 33.59 -1.02
C ALA A 105 -1.30 33.12 -2.49
N TYR A 106 -2.16 32.15 -2.77
CA TYR A 106 -2.34 31.52 -4.07
C TYR A 106 -3.65 31.87 -4.77
N GLU A 107 -4.45 32.78 -4.18
CA GLU A 107 -5.79 33.18 -4.66
C GLU A 107 -6.79 32.01 -4.71
N LEU A 108 -6.62 31.03 -3.82
CA LEU A 108 -7.51 29.88 -3.72
C LEU A 108 -8.60 30.11 -2.66
N PRO A 109 -9.87 29.72 -2.92
CA PRO A 109 -10.85 29.56 -1.87
C PRO A 109 -10.36 28.57 -0.82
N VAL A 110 -10.51 28.91 0.46
CA VAL A 110 -10.04 28.08 1.57
C VAL A 110 -11.22 27.67 2.45
N VAL A 111 -11.29 26.39 2.76
CA VAL A 111 -12.02 25.86 3.91
C VAL A 111 -11.00 25.43 4.96
N VAL A 112 -11.27 25.70 6.24
CA VAL A 112 -10.34 25.39 7.33
C VAL A 112 -11.06 24.65 8.45
N ASP A 113 -10.41 23.62 8.97
CA ASP A 113 -10.90 22.88 10.13
C ASP A 113 -10.81 23.72 11.41
N GLU A 114 -11.84 23.68 12.25
CA GLU A 114 -11.88 24.53 13.46
C GLU A 114 -10.72 24.28 14.44
N ASP A 115 -10.13 23.07 14.49
CA ASP A 115 -9.03 22.78 15.42
C ASP A 115 -7.72 23.47 14.99
N VAL A 116 -7.59 23.76 13.69
CA VAL A 116 -6.50 24.59 13.17
C VAL A 116 -6.64 26.03 13.67
N LEU A 117 -7.85 26.59 13.63
CA LEU A 117 -8.11 27.96 14.07
C LEU A 117 -8.02 28.13 15.60
N LYS A 118 -8.24 27.06 16.37
CA LYS A 118 -8.10 27.01 17.83
C LYS A 118 -6.67 26.85 18.31
N ALA A 119 -5.75 26.40 17.46
CA ALA A 119 -4.35 26.17 17.83
C ALA A 119 -3.66 27.47 18.28
N GLU A 120 -2.87 27.39 19.35
CA GLU A 120 -2.06 28.52 19.83
C GLU A 120 -0.83 28.76 18.94
N ARG A 121 -0.35 27.69 18.30
CA ARG A 121 0.84 27.63 17.44
C ARG A 121 0.63 26.53 16.41
N VAL A 122 1.14 26.74 15.20
CA VAL A 122 1.17 25.72 14.14
C VAL A 122 2.51 25.71 13.42
N LEU A 123 2.85 24.55 12.88
CA LEU A 123 3.96 24.37 11.95
C LEU A 123 3.45 23.91 10.59
N PHE A 124 4.09 24.35 9.50
CA PHE A 124 3.72 23.94 8.15
C PHE A 124 4.84 24.15 7.13
N SER A 125 4.65 23.61 5.93
CA SER A 125 5.59 23.76 4.82
C SER A 125 5.79 25.24 4.42
N SER A 126 7.04 25.68 4.32
CA SER A 126 7.40 27.00 3.77
C SER A 126 7.19 27.12 2.26
N GLY A 127 6.91 25.99 1.59
CA GLY A 127 6.95 25.85 0.15
C GLY A 127 8.33 25.41 -0.38
N THR A 128 9.30 25.18 0.50
CA THR A 128 10.64 24.70 0.13
C THR A 128 11.04 23.46 0.90
N ASP A 129 11.97 22.69 0.34
CA ASP A 129 12.42 21.39 0.86
C ASP A 129 13.44 21.45 2.02
N HIS A 130 13.82 22.67 2.45
CA HIS A 130 14.87 22.94 3.43
C HIS A 130 14.42 23.87 4.56
N SER A 131 13.12 24.15 4.67
CA SER A 131 12.58 25.06 5.69
C SER A 131 11.13 24.76 6.04
N LEU A 132 10.77 24.97 7.31
CA LEU A 132 9.40 24.96 7.81
C LEU A 132 9.05 26.33 8.36
N VAL A 133 7.76 26.64 8.39
CA VAL A 133 7.22 27.85 8.97
C VAL A 133 6.52 27.51 10.26
N GLU A 134 6.90 28.22 11.30
CA GLU A 134 6.21 28.24 12.58
C GLU A 134 5.45 29.57 12.71
N MET A 135 4.18 29.47 13.10
CA MET A 135 3.30 30.63 13.19
C MET A 135 2.41 30.57 14.43
N ASP A 136 2.27 31.70 15.13
CA ASP A 136 1.33 31.81 16.23
C ASP A 136 -0.12 31.84 15.72
N GLY A 137 -1.06 31.42 16.56
CA GLY A 137 -2.48 31.30 16.17
C GLY A 137 -3.13 32.62 15.74
N ARG A 138 -2.66 33.79 16.22
CA ARG A 138 -3.19 35.09 15.76
C ARG A 138 -2.72 35.39 14.35
N SER A 139 -1.43 35.19 14.08
CA SER A 139 -0.83 35.31 12.75
C SER A 139 -1.47 34.34 11.75
N LEU A 140 -1.75 33.10 12.17
CA LEU A 140 -2.44 32.11 11.34
C LEU A 140 -3.86 32.56 10.96
N ARG A 141 -4.64 33.05 11.93
CA ARG A 141 -6.00 33.56 11.66
C ARG A 141 -6.00 34.76 10.71
N LEU A 142 -4.98 35.62 10.77
CA LEU A 142 -4.78 36.69 9.80
C LEU A 142 -4.40 36.16 8.41
N ALA A 143 -3.59 35.11 8.34
CA ALA A 143 -3.18 34.48 7.07
C ALA A 143 -4.36 33.78 6.37
N LEU A 144 -5.26 33.18 7.16
CA LEU A 144 -6.46 32.48 6.69
C LEU A 144 -7.71 33.38 6.66
N GLU A 145 -7.56 34.70 6.72
CA GLU A 145 -8.68 35.64 6.65
C GLU A 145 -9.52 35.40 5.39
N GLY A 146 -10.84 35.25 5.57
CA GLY A 146 -11.78 34.91 4.49
C GLY A 146 -11.94 33.41 4.20
N ALA A 147 -11.20 32.53 4.89
CA ALA A 147 -11.47 31.10 4.87
C ALA A 147 -12.83 30.79 5.50
N ARG A 148 -13.50 29.74 4.98
CA ARG A 148 -14.73 29.22 5.56
C ARG A 148 -14.39 28.16 6.60
N GLU A 149 -14.75 28.42 7.85
CA GLU A 149 -14.57 27.49 8.96
C GLU A 149 -15.62 26.36 8.92
N GLY A 150 -15.21 25.15 9.28
CA GLY A 150 -16.11 24.03 9.53
C GLY A 150 -15.41 22.86 10.21
N HIS A 151 -16.17 21.80 10.50
CA HIS A 151 -15.60 20.51 10.89
C HIS A 151 -15.28 19.76 9.61
N LEU A 152 -14.00 19.73 9.23
CA LEU A 152 -13.57 19.15 7.96
C LEU A 152 -12.88 17.82 8.13
N VAL A 153 -12.55 17.45 9.37
CA VAL A 153 -11.75 16.26 9.68
C VAL A 153 -12.58 15.24 10.43
N ILE A 154 -12.23 13.97 10.21
CA ILE A 154 -12.85 12.86 10.92
C ILE A 154 -12.39 12.93 12.39
N ARG A 155 -13.30 13.33 13.29
CA ARG A 155 -13.06 13.34 14.74
C ARG A 155 -13.87 12.24 15.39
N GLY A 156 -13.22 11.40 16.20
CA GLY A 156 -13.97 10.50 17.08
C GLY A 156 -14.67 11.29 18.20
N PRO A 157 -15.83 10.84 18.73
CA PRO A 157 -16.78 9.87 18.21
C PRO A 157 -17.99 10.57 17.56
N GLY A 158 -18.33 10.16 16.34
CA GLY A 158 -19.48 10.67 15.62
C GLY A 158 -20.82 10.32 16.31
N ASN A 159 -21.75 11.27 16.30
CA ASN A 159 -23.17 10.93 16.22
C ASN A 159 -23.45 10.68 14.73
N GLY A 160 -23.57 9.45 14.22
CA GLY A 160 -23.84 8.19 14.89
C GLY A 160 -22.85 7.07 14.56
N ASN A 161 -22.40 6.41 15.62
CA ASN A 161 -22.40 4.95 15.70
C ASN A 161 -21.69 4.18 14.57
N ARG A 162 -20.47 4.60 14.22
CA ARG A 162 -19.47 3.72 13.62
C ARG A 162 -18.16 3.93 14.38
N GLU A 163 -18.00 3.19 15.47
CA GLU A 163 -16.66 2.84 15.95
C GLU A 163 -15.87 2.36 14.73
N ALA A 164 -14.59 2.73 14.61
CA ALA A 164 -13.73 2.09 13.61
C ALA A 164 -13.88 0.59 13.85
N LEU A 165 -14.48 -0.10 12.87
CA LEU A 165 -14.84 -1.50 13.04
C LEU A 165 -13.58 -2.24 13.46
N THR A 166 -13.68 -2.98 14.54
CA THR A 166 -12.66 -3.97 14.86
C THR A 166 -12.49 -4.91 13.67
N LEU A 167 -11.31 -5.51 13.50
CA LEU A 167 -11.09 -6.50 12.44
C LEU A 167 -12.13 -7.64 12.49
N GLU A 168 -12.65 -7.94 13.69
CA GLU A 168 -13.72 -8.90 13.92
C GLU A 168 -15.06 -8.42 13.37
N GLU A 169 -15.42 -7.15 13.58
CA GLU A 169 -16.63 -6.57 13.00
C GLU A 169 -16.55 -6.41 11.48
N VAL A 170 -15.37 -6.07 10.93
CA VAL A 170 -15.14 -6.07 9.48
C VAL A 170 -15.30 -7.48 8.92
N ALA A 171 -14.72 -8.49 9.57
CA ALA A 171 -14.85 -9.89 9.15
C ALA A 171 -16.31 -10.36 9.21
N ASP A 172 -17.05 -9.97 10.25
CA ASP A 172 -18.47 -10.27 10.40
C ASP A 172 -19.30 -9.60 9.30
N LYS A 173 -19.03 -8.34 8.98
CA LYS A 173 -19.71 -7.62 7.89
C LYS A 173 -19.37 -8.20 6.53
N LEU A 174 -18.11 -8.50 6.26
CA LEU A 174 -17.69 -9.17 5.03
C LEU A 174 -18.43 -10.49 4.83
N GLN A 175 -18.58 -11.30 5.88
CA GLN A 175 -19.33 -12.57 5.82
C GLN A 175 -20.85 -12.39 5.68
N LYS A 176 -21.43 -11.39 6.36
CA LYS A 176 -22.90 -11.20 6.44
C LYS A 176 -23.46 -10.40 5.26
N LEU A 177 -22.74 -9.38 4.82
CA LEU A 177 -23.19 -8.41 3.82
C LEU A 177 -22.69 -8.76 2.42
N TYR A 178 -21.54 -9.42 2.31
CA TYR A 178 -20.91 -9.74 1.03
C TYR A 178 -20.85 -11.26 0.83
N ARG A 179 -20.96 -11.69 -0.43
CA ARG A 179 -20.70 -13.08 -0.79
C ARG A 179 -19.21 -13.26 -1.00
N LEU A 180 -18.49 -13.49 0.09
CA LEU A 180 -17.07 -13.80 0.01
C LEU A 180 -16.85 -15.01 -0.89
N PRO A 181 -15.87 -14.95 -1.82
CA PRO A 181 -15.61 -16.06 -2.70
C PRO A 181 -15.07 -17.24 -1.88
N PRO A 182 -15.69 -18.44 -1.99
CA PRO A 182 -15.19 -19.61 -1.29
C PRO A 182 -13.85 -20.01 -1.88
N MET A 183 -12.99 -20.62 -1.05
CA MET A 183 -11.73 -21.19 -1.54
C MET A 183 -12.03 -22.23 -2.64
N PRO A 184 -11.41 -22.11 -3.84
CA PRO A 184 -11.63 -23.06 -4.92
C PRO A 184 -11.28 -24.50 -4.49
N ALA A 185 -12.07 -25.48 -4.93
CA ALA A 185 -11.93 -26.87 -4.46
C ALA A 185 -10.53 -27.46 -4.71
N LEU A 186 -9.90 -27.10 -5.84
CA LEU A 186 -8.52 -27.50 -6.14
C LEU A 186 -7.53 -26.89 -5.14
N ALA A 187 -7.65 -25.59 -4.87
CA ALA A 187 -6.81 -24.87 -3.91
C ALA A 187 -6.92 -25.49 -2.50
N LEU A 188 -8.14 -25.76 -2.04
CA LEU A 188 -8.39 -26.41 -0.75
C LEU A 188 -7.77 -27.81 -0.66
N ARG A 189 -7.81 -28.60 -1.74
CA ARG A 189 -7.18 -29.93 -1.78
C ARG A 189 -5.65 -29.82 -1.74
N ILE A 190 -5.06 -28.85 -2.42
CA ILE A 190 -3.62 -28.59 -2.37
C ILE A 190 -3.21 -28.18 -0.95
N LEU A 191 -3.95 -27.25 -0.32
CA LEU A 191 -3.68 -26.80 1.04
C LEU A 191 -3.72 -27.94 2.07
N ARG A 192 -4.68 -28.87 1.94
CA ARG A 192 -4.73 -30.06 2.79
C ARG A 192 -3.53 -30.97 2.58
N LEU A 193 -3.02 -31.04 1.35
CA LEU A 193 -1.85 -31.84 1.01
C LEU A 193 -0.57 -31.23 1.59
N THR A 194 -0.42 -29.90 1.60
CA THR A 194 0.73 -29.22 2.21
C THR A 194 0.79 -29.38 3.72
N ALA A 195 -0.36 -29.58 4.37
CA ALA A 195 -0.42 -29.85 5.81
C ALA A 195 -0.13 -31.32 6.18
N ASN A 196 -0.05 -32.22 5.20
CA ASN A 196 0.18 -33.64 5.41
C ASN A 196 1.67 -33.99 5.20
N THR A 197 2.37 -34.33 6.27
CA THR A 197 3.81 -34.69 6.23
C THR A 197 4.12 -35.97 5.44
N ASP A 198 3.11 -36.83 5.23
CA ASP A 198 3.24 -38.07 4.47
C ASP A 198 2.85 -37.91 2.99
N ALA A 199 2.49 -36.70 2.56
CA ALA A 199 2.09 -36.43 1.19
C ALA A 199 3.23 -36.70 0.20
N THR A 200 2.87 -37.33 -0.92
CA THR A 200 3.83 -37.72 -1.95
C THR A 200 3.79 -36.79 -3.16
N ALA A 201 4.93 -36.69 -3.85
CA ALA A 201 5.02 -35.99 -5.13
C ALA A 201 4.01 -36.50 -6.18
N ARG A 202 3.64 -37.78 -6.09
CA ARG A 202 2.65 -38.41 -6.96
C ARG A 202 1.25 -37.87 -6.68
N GLU A 203 0.83 -37.81 -5.42
CA GLU A 203 -0.50 -37.29 -5.05
C GLU A 203 -0.66 -35.83 -5.46
N LEU A 204 0.39 -35.02 -5.31
CA LEU A 204 0.39 -33.63 -5.79
C LEU A 204 0.29 -33.55 -7.31
N ALA A 205 1.06 -34.37 -8.03
CA ALA A 205 1.02 -34.42 -9.49
C ALA A 205 -0.36 -34.84 -10.00
N GLU A 206 -0.94 -35.91 -9.45
CA GLU A 206 -2.28 -36.37 -9.81
C GLU A 206 -3.33 -35.27 -9.61
N LEU A 207 -3.23 -34.50 -8.53
CA LEU A 207 -4.13 -33.38 -8.27
C LEU A 207 -4.00 -32.25 -9.30
N ILE A 208 -2.78 -31.89 -9.67
CA ILE A 208 -2.47 -30.84 -10.65
C ILE A 208 -2.88 -31.26 -12.07
N GLU A 209 -2.65 -32.53 -12.41
CA GLU A 209 -2.89 -33.08 -13.75
C GLU A 209 -4.39 -33.14 -14.13
N PHE A 210 -5.30 -33.01 -13.15
CA PHE A 210 -6.73 -32.78 -13.43
C PHE A 210 -7.01 -31.43 -14.10
N ASP A 211 -6.08 -30.48 -14.01
CA ASP A 211 -6.19 -29.16 -14.60
C ASP A 211 -5.11 -28.95 -15.67
N PRO A 212 -5.46 -29.04 -16.96
CA PRO A 212 -4.49 -28.89 -18.05
C PRO A 212 -3.80 -27.52 -18.07
N SER A 213 -4.49 -26.45 -17.66
CA SER A 213 -3.91 -25.11 -17.64
C SER A 213 -2.85 -24.98 -16.55
N LEU A 214 -3.18 -25.41 -15.33
CA LEU A 214 -2.25 -25.43 -14.21
C LEU A 214 -1.07 -26.36 -14.48
N THR A 215 -1.33 -27.54 -15.05
CA THR A 215 -0.28 -28.48 -15.50
C THR A 215 0.68 -27.81 -16.46
N ALA A 216 0.16 -27.13 -17.49
CA ALA A 216 1.00 -26.43 -18.45
C ALA A 216 1.82 -25.30 -17.80
N GLN A 217 1.24 -24.56 -16.85
CA GLN A 217 1.92 -23.49 -16.11
C GLN A 217 3.07 -24.04 -15.23
N ILE A 218 2.82 -25.10 -14.47
CA ILE A 218 3.86 -25.78 -13.65
C ILE A 218 4.97 -26.34 -14.53
N MET A 219 4.62 -26.98 -15.66
CA MET A 219 5.61 -27.54 -16.57
C MET A 219 6.44 -26.46 -17.27
N ARG A 220 5.85 -25.33 -17.64
CA ARG A 220 6.59 -24.16 -18.15
C ARG A 220 7.59 -23.66 -17.11
N TYR A 221 7.15 -23.54 -15.86
CA TYR A 221 8.01 -23.09 -14.78
C TYR A 221 9.16 -24.06 -14.50
N ALA A 222 8.88 -25.37 -14.42
CA ALA A 222 9.89 -26.39 -14.20
C ALA A 222 10.97 -26.42 -15.30
N ARG A 223 10.60 -26.07 -16.53
CA ARG A 223 11.50 -26.02 -17.71
C ARG A 223 12.19 -24.67 -17.89
N SER A 224 11.92 -23.69 -17.03
CA SER A 224 12.56 -22.36 -17.12
C SER A 224 14.08 -22.45 -16.89
N ALA A 225 14.81 -21.47 -17.41
CA ALA A 225 16.27 -21.43 -17.30
C ALA A 225 16.72 -21.25 -15.84
N LEU A 226 15.82 -20.74 -14.99
CA LEU A 226 15.98 -20.49 -13.57
C LEU A 226 16.63 -21.66 -12.80
N PHE A 227 16.25 -22.89 -13.15
CA PHE A 227 16.66 -24.08 -12.43
C PHE A 227 17.88 -24.78 -13.06
N ASN A 228 18.34 -24.30 -14.22
CA ASN A 228 19.49 -24.81 -14.96
C ASN A 228 19.54 -26.35 -15.06
N TYR A 229 18.36 -26.97 -15.22
CA TYR A 229 18.22 -28.42 -15.21
C TYR A 229 18.57 -29.00 -16.59
N PRO A 230 19.58 -29.89 -16.71
CA PRO A 230 20.11 -30.32 -18.01
C PRO A 230 19.23 -31.37 -18.72
N GLY A 231 18.24 -31.94 -18.04
CA GLY A 231 17.38 -32.99 -18.58
C GLY A 231 16.05 -32.47 -19.15
N GLN A 232 15.31 -33.33 -19.84
CA GLN A 232 13.91 -33.07 -20.19
C GLN A 232 13.01 -33.42 -19.00
N ILE A 233 11.98 -32.59 -18.78
CA ILE A 233 10.94 -32.81 -17.76
C ILE A 233 9.64 -33.10 -18.51
N ASN A 234 9.09 -34.29 -18.33
CA ASN A 234 7.96 -34.79 -19.11
C ASN A 234 6.65 -34.92 -18.31
N SER A 235 6.70 -34.86 -16.98
CA SER A 235 5.51 -34.90 -16.11
C SER A 235 5.61 -33.95 -14.92
N VAL A 236 4.47 -33.67 -14.30
CA VAL A 236 4.42 -32.86 -13.08
C VAL A 236 5.15 -33.57 -11.95
N GLN A 237 5.05 -34.90 -11.86
CA GLN A 237 5.78 -35.68 -10.88
C GLN A 237 7.31 -35.53 -11.03
N GLU A 238 7.83 -35.49 -12.26
CA GLU A 238 9.24 -35.20 -12.52
C GLU A 238 9.61 -33.77 -12.13
N ALA A 239 8.75 -32.79 -12.42
CA ALA A 239 8.95 -31.41 -12.01
C ALA A 239 9.08 -31.30 -10.48
N VAL A 240 8.21 -31.99 -9.73
CA VAL A 240 8.24 -32.03 -8.27
C VAL A 240 9.51 -32.69 -7.75
N THR A 241 9.84 -33.88 -8.26
CA THR A 241 10.91 -34.72 -7.67
C THR A 241 12.32 -34.32 -8.09
N ARG A 242 12.49 -33.75 -9.29
CA ARG A 242 13.82 -33.56 -9.90
C ARG A 242 14.27 -32.11 -9.95
N VAL A 243 13.34 -31.14 -9.85
CA VAL A 243 13.64 -29.73 -10.14
C VAL A 243 13.09 -28.77 -9.09
N LEU A 244 11.77 -28.71 -8.93
CA LEU A 244 11.12 -27.65 -8.16
C LEU A 244 11.00 -27.96 -6.66
N GLY A 245 10.82 -29.24 -6.32
CA GLY A 245 10.45 -29.68 -4.98
C GLY A 245 8.93 -29.66 -4.74
N PHE A 246 8.50 -30.38 -3.71
CA PHE A 246 7.08 -30.52 -3.33
C PHE A 246 6.46 -29.18 -2.92
N ASP A 247 7.04 -28.51 -1.92
CA ASP A 247 6.46 -27.28 -1.35
C ASP A 247 6.29 -26.19 -2.40
N ARG A 248 7.29 -25.99 -3.25
CA ARG A 248 7.23 -24.96 -4.30
C ARG A 248 6.10 -25.22 -5.30
N VAL A 249 5.99 -26.46 -5.79
CA VAL A 249 4.93 -26.83 -6.73
C VAL A 249 3.56 -26.70 -6.07
N ALA A 250 3.44 -27.15 -4.82
CA ALA A 250 2.20 -27.05 -4.07
C ALA A 250 1.80 -25.58 -3.84
N HIS A 251 2.71 -24.71 -3.41
CA HIS A 251 2.40 -23.29 -3.16
C HIS A 251 2.08 -22.52 -4.45
N ILE A 252 2.79 -22.77 -5.55
CA ILE A 252 2.45 -22.17 -6.85
C ILE A 252 1.07 -22.62 -7.30
N ALA A 253 0.82 -23.93 -7.25
CA ALA A 253 -0.48 -24.49 -7.61
C ALA A 253 -1.61 -23.93 -6.72
N LEU A 254 -1.35 -23.77 -5.42
CA LEU A 254 -2.27 -23.18 -4.46
C LEU A 254 -2.58 -21.71 -4.80
N GLY A 255 -1.57 -20.90 -5.11
CA GLY A 255 -1.76 -19.50 -5.52
C GLY A 255 -2.58 -19.39 -6.79
N ILE A 256 -2.19 -20.11 -7.85
CA ILE A 256 -2.88 -20.12 -9.15
C ILE A 256 -4.34 -20.58 -8.99
N ALA A 257 -4.56 -21.65 -8.25
CA ALA A 257 -5.89 -22.17 -8.03
C ALA A 257 -6.75 -21.19 -7.21
N SER A 258 -6.15 -20.49 -6.23
CA SER A 258 -6.85 -19.52 -5.37
C SER A 258 -7.28 -18.25 -6.11
N VAL A 259 -6.47 -17.75 -7.06
CA VAL A 259 -6.80 -16.53 -7.83
C VAL A 259 -8.12 -16.66 -8.61
N ARG A 260 -8.51 -17.88 -8.99
CA ARG A 260 -9.76 -18.16 -9.71
C ARG A 260 -11.03 -17.86 -8.91
N ALA A 261 -10.88 -17.56 -7.62
CA ALA A 261 -11.97 -17.13 -6.76
C ALA A 261 -12.39 -15.67 -7.04
N PHE A 262 -11.56 -14.90 -7.74
CA PHE A 262 -11.74 -13.46 -7.94
C PHE A 262 -11.98 -13.12 -9.41
N GLU A 263 -12.78 -12.08 -9.62
CA GLU A 263 -12.96 -11.43 -10.92
C GLU A 263 -12.33 -10.05 -10.83
N VAL A 264 -11.17 -9.88 -11.46
CA VAL A 264 -10.36 -8.65 -11.37
C VAL A 264 -9.90 -8.27 -12.78
N PRO A 265 -9.85 -6.96 -13.13
CA PRO A 265 -9.30 -6.51 -14.39
C PRO A 265 -7.89 -7.07 -14.67
N ARG A 266 -7.65 -7.43 -15.93
CA ARG A 266 -6.34 -7.95 -16.33
C ARG A 266 -5.27 -6.85 -16.36
N GLN A 267 -5.64 -5.70 -16.93
CA GLN A 267 -4.75 -4.55 -17.16
C GLN A 267 -4.88 -3.53 -16.01
N GLY A 268 -3.96 -2.57 -15.98
CA GLY A 268 -3.86 -1.54 -14.94
C GLY A 268 -2.71 -1.81 -13.97
N MET A 269 -2.33 -0.79 -13.19
CA MET A 269 -1.20 -0.88 -12.25
C MET A 269 -1.42 -1.93 -11.16
N LEU A 270 -2.66 -2.18 -10.78
CA LEU A 270 -3.07 -3.22 -9.81
C LEU A 270 -3.74 -4.42 -10.50
N GLY A 271 -3.78 -4.45 -11.84
CA GLY A 271 -4.37 -5.55 -12.61
C GLY A 271 -3.58 -6.85 -12.49
N MET A 272 -4.20 -7.95 -12.93
CA MET A 272 -3.64 -9.30 -12.80
C MET A 272 -2.22 -9.49 -13.35
N ASP A 273 -1.86 -8.78 -14.43
CA ASP A 273 -0.51 -8.86 -15.02
C ASP A 273 0.57 -8.41 -14.00
N ASN A 274 0.36 -7.23 -13.38
CA ASN A 274 1.29 -6.67 -12.38
C ASN A 274 1.20 -7.40 -11.03
N PHE A 275 -0.01 -7.83 -10.65
CA PHE A 275 -0.22 -8.62 -9.45
C PHE A 275 0.62 -9.90 -9.44
N TRP A 276 0.62 -10.65 -10.55
CA TRP A 276 1.40 -11.88 -10.65
C TRP A 276 2.90 -11.63 -10.64
N CYS A 277 3.35 -10.58 -11.33
CA CYS A 277 4.75 -10.16 -11.29
C CYS A 277 5.18 -9.90 -9.85
N HIS A 278 4.48 -9.02 -9.14
CA HIS A 278 4.80 -8.68 -7.76
C HIS A 278 4.77 -9.89 -6.82
N SER A 279 3.71 -10.69 -6.87
CA SER A 279 3.52 -11.86 -6.01
C SER A 279 4.61 -12.91 -6.20
N LEU A 280 5.05 -13.17 -7.44
CA LEU A 280 6.09 -14.17 -7.72
C LEU A 280 7.47 -13.71 -7.29
N TYR A 281 7.81 -12.44 -7.53
CA TYR A 281 9.07 -11.87 -7.07
C TYR A 281 9.13 -11.83 -5.54
N CYS A 282 8.04 -11.39 -4.89
CA CYS A 282 7.96 -11.37 -3.42
C CYS A 282 8.06 -12.78 -2.83
N ALA A 283 7.38 -13.78 -3.43
CA ALA A 283 7.49 -15.18 -3.04
C ALA A 283 8.92 -15.73 -3.16
N PHE A 284 9.60 -15.43 -4.27
CA PHE A 284 11.00 -15.82 -4.48
C PHE A 284 11.91 -15.21 -3.40
N LEU A 285 11.81 -13.90 -3.16
CA LEU A 285 12.64 -13.20 -2.16
C LEU A 285 12.38 -13.70 -0.74
N CYS A 286 11.11 -13.81 -0.33
CA CYS A 286 10.76 -14.33 0.99
C CYS A 286 11.30 -15.74 1.20
N GLN A 287 11.29 -16.58 0.17
CA GLN A 287 11.87 -17.93 0.26
C GLN A 287 13.40 -17.94 0.35
N THR A 288 14.08 -17.03 -0.34
CA THR A 288 15.54 -16.85 -0.24
C THR A 288 15.94 -16.32 1.14
N ILE A 289 15.14 -15.42 1.72
CA ILE A 289 15.40 -14.79 3.02
C ILE A 289 15.08 -15.74 4.17
N ALA A 290 14.00 -16.52 4.08
CA ALA A 290 13.50 -17.40 5.15
C ALA A 290 14.57 -18.20 5.92
N PRO A 291 15.48 -18.97 5.28
CA PRO A 291 16.49 -19.74 6.01
C PRO A 291 17.51 -18.87 6.76
N LYS A 292 17.65 -17.58 6.39
CA LYS A 292 18.61 -16.65 6.97
C LYS A 292 18.06 -16.00 8.26
N CYS A 293 16.74 -15.98 8.44
CA CYS A 293 16.06 -15.49 9.64
C CYS A 293 15.36 -16.61 10.45
N GLY A 294 15.70 -17.88 10.21
CA GLY A 294 15.13 -19.02 10.94
C GLY A 294 13.68 -19.36 10.58
N ALA A 295 13.16 -18.82 9.48
CA ALA A 295 11.84 -19.13 8.95
C ALA A 295 11.87 -20.31 7.97
N GLU A 296 10.74 -21.00 7.84
CA GLU A 296 10.60 -22.09 6.88
C GLU A 296 10.47 -21.57 5.44
N LYS A 297 11.27 -22.12 4.50
CA LYS A 297 11.25 -21.74 3.08
C LYS A 297 9.88 -21.84 2.44
N GLY A 298 9.16 -22.94 2.72
CA GLY A 298 7.83 -23.20 2.17
C GLY A 298 6.86 -22.08 2.57
N LEU A 299 6.70 -21.87 3.88
CA LEU A 299 5.86 -20.80 4.42
C LEU A 299 6.31 -19.40 3.98
N GLY A 300 7.61 -19.12 3.90
CA GLY A 300 8.14 -17.84 3.41
C GLY A 300 7.69 -17.57 1.97
N TYR A 301 7.81 -18.56 1.09
CA TYR A 301 7.31 -18.47 -0.28
C TYR A 301 5.80 -18.18 -0.31
N LEU A 302 5.03 -18.90 0.51
CA LEU A 302 3.57 -18.74 0.56
C LEU A 302 3.14 -17.36 1.08
N CYS A 303 3.85 -16.81 2.06
CA CYS A 303 3.62 -15.45 2.57
C CYS A 303 3.82 -14.43 1.44
N GLY A 304 4.95 -14.47 0.75
CA GLY A 304 5.21 -13.55 -0.37
C GLY A 304 4.23 -13.73 -1.54
N LEU A 305 3.79 -14.96 -1.82
CA LEU A 305 2.84 -15.22 -2.91
C LEU A 305 1.43 -14.70 -2.62
N LEU A 306 0.98 -14.78 -1.36
CA LEU A 306 -0.42 -14.53 -0.99
C LEU A 306 -0.64 -13.18 -0.29
N HIS A 307 0.41 -12.41 0.01
CA HIS A 307 0.29 -11.19 0.83
C HIS A 307 -0.75 -10.18 0.29
N ASN A 308 -0.82 -10.02 -1.04
CA ASN A 308 -1.68 -9.02 -1.69
C ASN A 308 -3.05 -9.54 -2.17
N PHE A 309 -3.49 -10.71 -1.72
CA PHE A 309 -4.83 -11.23 -2.07
C PHE A 309 -5.98 -10.33 -1.58
N GLY A 310 -5.72 -9.45 -0.61
CA GLY A 310 -6.64 -8.39 -0.22
C GLY A 310 -7.04 -7.49 -1.39
N LEU A 311 -6.10 -7.14 -2.28
CA LEU A 311 -6.40 -6.34 -3.48
C LEU A 311 -7.31 -7.09 -4.46
N LEU A 312 -7.12 -8.41 -4.61
CA LEU A 312 -7.99 -9.22 -5.46
C LEU A 312 -9.42 -9.28 -4.90
N LEU A 313 -9.55 -9.39 -3.57
CA LEU A 313 -10.85 -9.37 -2.92
C LEU A 313 -11.52 -8.00 -3.05
N VAL A 314 -10.77 -6.91 -2.93
CA VAL A 314 -11.28 -5.56 -3.20
C VAL A 314 -11.75 -5.43 -4.64
N GLY A 315 -10.94 -5.83 -5.62
CA GLY A 315 -11.31 -5.79 -7.05
C GLY A 315 -12.56 -6.62 -7.37
N HIS A 316 -12.75 -7.74 -6.68
CA HIS A 316 -13.92 -8.59 -6.86
C HIS A 316 -15.19 -8.03 -6.22
N LEU A 317 -15.10 -7.48 -5.01
CA LEU A 317 -16.26 -7.00 -4.26
C LEU A 317 -16.65 -5.56 -4.59
N PHE A 318 -15.67 -4.73 -4.96
CA PHE A 318 -15.78 -3.28 -5.12
C PHE A 318 -15.10 -2.84 -6.42
N PRO A 319 -15.61 -3.27 -7.60
CA PRO A 319 -14.93 -3.04 -8.87
C PRO A 319 -14.80 -1.56 -9.23
N SER A 320 -15.77 -0.72 -8.87
CA SER A 320 -15.72 0.74 -9.08
C SER A 320 -14.58 1.41 -8.31
N GLU A 321 -14.45 1.07 -7.03
CA GLU A 321 -13.42 1.57 -6.13
C GLU A 321 -12.06 1.04 -6.55
N PHE A 322 -11.97 -0.22 -6.97
CA PHE A 322 -10.74 -0.79 -7.51
C PHE A 322 -10.28 -0.10 -8.80
N ASP A 323 -11.21 0.26 -9.69
CA ASP A 323 -10.91 1.02 -10.91
C ASP A 323 -10.41 2.44 -10.57
N GLU A 324 -10.99 3.11 -9.58
CA GLU A 324 -10.52 4.40 -9.08
C GLU A 324 -9.13 4.29 -8.45
N LEU A 325 -8.89 3.26 -7.64
CA LEU A 325 -7.58 3.00 -7.04
C LEU A 325 -6.51 2.76 -8.09
N ASN A 326 -6.83 2.01 -9.16
CA ASN A 326 -5.93 1.84 -10.30
C ASN A 326 -5.57 3.18 -10.97
N GLN A 327 -6.55 4.04 -11.20
CA GLN A 327 -6.33 5.36 -11.81
C GLN A 327 -5.51 6.27 -10.91
N LEU A 328 -5.77 6.28 -9.60
CA LEU A 328 -5.00 7.06 -8.64
C LEU A 328 -3.56 6.57 -8.53
N ARG A 329 -3.33 5.26 -8.53
CA ARG A 329 -1.99 4.65 -8.56
C ARG A 329 -1.24 5.04 -9.82
N GLU A 330 -1.88 4.98 -10.99
CA GLU A 330 -1.27 5.40 -12.25
C GLU A 330 -0.92 6.90 -12.26
N ALA A 331 -1.79 7.73 -11.69
CA ALA A 331 -1.58 9.18 -11.60
C ALA A 331 -0.54 9.59 -10.54
N ASN A 332 -0.35 8.78 -9.49
CA ASN A 332 0.50 9.06 -8.34
C ASN A 332 1.40 7.85 -8.03
N PRO A 333 2.37 7.52 -8.90
CA PRO A 333 3.19 6.31 -8.75
C PRO A 333 3.99 6.27 -7.46
N GLU A 334 4.41 7.43 -6.96
CA GLU A 334 5.23 7.57 -5.73
C GLU A 334 4.39 7.63 -4.43
N ALA A 335 3.06 7.66 -4.52
CA ALA A 335 2.22 7.68 -3.33
C ALA A 335 2.18 6.29 -2.68
N SER A 336 2.13 6.24 -1.35
CA SER A 336 1.96 4.99 -0.63
C SER A 336 0.59 4.36 -0.92
N MET A 337 0.50 3.03 -0.95
CA MET A 337 -0.79 2.36 -1.11
C MET A 337 -1.74 2.80 -0.02
N HIS A 338 -1.28 2.84 1.23
CA HIS A 338 -2.09 3.29 2.35
C HIS A 338 -2.75 4.65 2.10
N SER A 339 -2.02 5.63 1.55
CA SER A 339 -2.59 6.96 1.26
C SER A 339 -3.60 6.95 0.10
N LEU A 340 -3.39 6.11 -0.91
CA LEU A 340 -4.30 5.98 -2.06
C LEU A 340 -5.58 5.25 -1.65
N GLU A 341 -5.43 4.19 -0.87
CA GLU A 341 -6.52 3.44 -0.27
C GLU A 341 -7.41 4.36 0.57
N GLN A 342 -6.84 5.16 1.48
CA GLN A 342 -7.62 6.12 2.27
C GLN A 342 -8.39 7.14 1.42
N GLN A 343 -7.91 7.48 0.21
CA GLN A 343 -8.60 8.40 -0.70
C GLN A 343 -9.82 7.77 -1.38
N VAL A 344 -9.68 6.53 -1.87
CA VAL A 344 -10.76 5.81 -2.57
C VAL A 344 -11.75 5.24 -1.58
N PHE A 345 -11.23 4.57 -0.56
CA PHE A 345 -11.98 3.76 0.38
C PHE A 345 -12.73 4.60 1.42
N GLY A 346 -12.50 5.91 1.40
CA GLY A 346 -13.24 6.91 2.16
C GLY A 346 -14.51 7.42 1.47
N GLN A 347 -14.94 6.92 0.30
CA GLN A 347 -16.17 7.36 -0.38
C GLN A 347 -17.00 6.16 -0.89
N GLY A 348 -18.18 5.89 -0.31
CA GLY A 348 -19.15 4.91 -0.86
C GLY A 348 -19.84 4.00 0.17
N ASP A 349 -20.73 3.10 -0.28
CA ASP A 349 -21.49 2.18 0.58
C ASP A 349 -20.61 1.11 1.29
N GLY A 350 -19.36 0.89 0.81
CA GLY A 350 -18.35 -0.02 1.37
C GLY A 350 -17.33 0.62 2.32
N GLN A 351 -17.49 1.90 2.66
CA GLN A 351 -16.50 2.76 3.36
C GLN A 351 -15.87 2.10 4.59
N GLU A 352 -16.67 1.47 5.44
CA GLU A 352 -16.18 0.93 6.71
C GLU A 352 -15.26 -0.28 6.56
N ILE A 353 -15.48 -1.08 5.52
CA ILE A 353 -14.69 -2.29 5.24
C ILE A 353 -13.42 -1.89 4.52
N LEU A 354 -13.52 -0.96 3.58
CA LEU A 354 -12.38 -0.53 2.78
C LEU A 354 -11.40 0.34 3.60
N ALA A 355 -11.89 1.06 4.62
CA ALA A 355 -11.06 1.90 5.50
C ALA A 355 -9.95 1.15 6.27
N VAL A 356 -10.08 -0.18 6.47
CA VAL A 356 -9.03 -0.97 7.13
C VAL A 356 -7.85 -1.33 6.20
N GLY A 357 -7.97 -1.04 4.90
CA GLY A 357 -6.95 -1.30 3.89
C GLY A 357 -6.91 -2.73 3.38
N HIS A 358 -6.29 -2.94 2.21
CA HIS A 358 -6.24 -4.24 1.56
C HIS A 358 -5.51 -5.29 2.41
N GLY A 359 -4.46 -4.91 3.14
CA GLY A 359 -3.72 -5.84 4.01
C GLY A 359 -4.66 -6.53 5.01
N ALA A 360 -5.41 -5.73 5.79
CA ALA A 360 -6.39 -6.24 6.74
C ALA A 360 -7.46 -7.12 6.09
N ILE A 361 -8.00 -6.69 4.94
CA ILE A 361 -8.97 -7.46 4.15
C ILE A 361 -8.38 -8.81 3.72
N GLY A 362 -7.13 -8.83 3.27
CA GLY A 362 -6.39 -10.06 2.91
C GLY A 362 -6.18 -10.98 4.12
N GLY A 363 -5.82 -10.43 5.27
CA GLY A 363 -5.72 -11.19 6.52
C GLY A 363 -7.03 -11.85 6.94
N ILE A 364 -8.15 -11.11 6.84
CA ILE A 364 -9.50 -11.65 7.11
C ILE A 364 -9.83 -12.79 6.15
N LEU A 365 -9.63 -12.59 4.84
CA LEU A 365 -9.85 -13.60 3.82
C LEU A 365 -9.06 -14.88 4.12
N HIS A 366 -7.76 -14.74 4.38
CA HIS A 366 -6.87 -15.88 4.63
C HIS A 366 -7.24 -16.65 5.89
N ARG A 367 -7.68 -15.94 6.94
CA ARG A 367 -8.22 -16.58 8.14
C ARG A 367 -9.48 -17.37 7.85
N LEU A 368 -10.39 -16.84 7.03
CA LEU A 368 -11.62 -17.54 6.63
C LEU A 368 -11.34 -18.77 5.76
N TRP A 369 -10.30 -18.70 4.93
CA TRP A 369 -9.80 -19.84 4.17
C TRP A 369 -8.95 -20.82 4.99
N GLN A 370 -8.76 -20.55 6.29
CA GLN A 370 -8.00 -21.39 7.22
C GLN A 370 -6.55 -21.62 6.76
N LEU A 371 -5.92 -20.58 6.20
CA LEU A 371 -4.51 -20.59 5.90
C LEU A 371 -3.66 -20.52 7.17
N PRO A 372 -2.39 -20.95 7.12
CA PRO A 372 -1.49 -20.89 8.27
C PRO A 372 -1.33 -19.46 8.82
N ASP A 373 -1.24 -19.32 10.14
CA ASP A 373 -1.12 -18.02 10.83
C ASP A 373 -0.01 -17.11 10.29
N PRO A 374 1.20 -17.60 9.90
CA PRO A 374 2.20 -16.76 9.24
C PRO A 374 1.69 -16.06 7.98
N VAL A 375 0.89 -16.75 7.16
CA VAL A 375 0.33 -16.21 5.91
C VAL A 375 -0.76 -15.17 6.22
N VAL A 376 -1.60 -15.46 7.21
CA VAL A 376 -2.64 -14.55 7.70
C VAL A 376 -2.02 -13.25 8.20
N LYS A 377 -0.96 -13.34 9.03
CA LYS A 377 -0.25 -12.18 9.56
C LYS A 377 0.48 -11.42 8.47
N ALA A 378 1.23 -12.10 7.60
CA ALA A 378 1.95 -11.47 6.50
C ALA A 378 0.99 -10.64 5.63
N ALA A 379 -0.14 -11.19 5.19
CA ALA A 379 -1.12 -10.39 4.45
C ALA A 379 -1.70 -9.25 5.29
N GLY A 380 -2.12 -9.56 6.53
CA GLY A 380 -2.82 -8.64 7.43
C GLY A 380 -2.08 -7.35 7.78
N VAL A 381 -0.76 -7.43 7.95
CA VAL A 381 0.04 -6.33 8.54
C VAL A 381 1.33 -6.01 7.78
N HIS A 382 1.55 -6.53 6.56
CA HIS A 382 2.77 -6.21 5.81
C HIS A 382 2.93 -4.71 5.51
N GLN A 383 1.86 -3.92 5.53
CA GLN A 383 1.95 -2.46 5.36
C GLN A 383 2.22 -1.69 6.66
N GLN A 384 2.27 -2.36 7.82
CA GLN A 384 2.48 -1.71 9.12
C GLN A 384 3.98 -1.54 9.42
N PRO A 385 4.52 -0.31 9.41
CA PRO A 385 5.93 -0.09 9.71
C PRO A 385 6.26 -0.43 11.17
N GLY A 386 7.44 -0.98 11.42
CA GLY A 386 7.89 -1.32 12.78
C GLY A 386 7.03 -2.39 13.47
N TYR A 387 6.45 -3.32 12.71
CA TYR A 387 5.67 -4.42 13.27
C TYR A 387 6.54 -5.30 14.18
N HIS A 388 6.10 -5.44 15.44
CA HIS A 388 6.64 -6.39 16.40
C HIS A 388 5.50 -7.25 16.95
N GLY A 389 5.58 -8.57 16.76
CA GLY A 389 4.50 -9.46 17.16
C GLY A 389 4.68 -10.91 16.69
N GLU A 390 3.59 -11.68 16.73
CA GLU A 390 3.60 -13.06 16.26
C GLU A 390 3.98 -13.13 14.77
N HIS A 391 4.83 -14.09 14.43
CA HIS A 391 5.31 -14.33 13.07
C HIS A 391 6.01 -13.13 12.42
N GLU A 392 6.61 -12.25 13.22
CA GLU A 392 7.36 -11.05 12.79
C GLU A 392 8.31 -11.32 11.62
N ASN A 393 9.12 -12.38 11.67
CA ASN A 393 10.05 -12.70 10.57
C ASN A 393 9.34 -12.85 9.21
N TYR A 394 8.11 -13.38 9.17
CA TYR A 394 7.35 -13.51 7.91
C TYR A 394 6.83 -12.16 7.42
N VAL A 395 6.41 -11.28 8.33
CA VAL A 395 5.95 -9.92 8.01
C VAL A 395 7.13 -9.08 7.49
N LEU A 396 8.25 -9.08 8.22
CA LEU A 396 9.45 -8.32 7.85
C LEU A 396 10.05 -8.82 6.52
N MET A 397 9.96 -10.12 6.22
CA MET A 397 10.38 -10.66 4.91
C MET A 397 9.58 -10.08 3.75
N VAL A 398 8.25 -9.99 3.90
CA VAL A 398 7.38 -9.38 2.88
C VAL A 398 7.68 -7.90 2.74
N GLN A 399 7.85 -7.19 3.87
CA GLN A 399 8.23 -5.77 3.87
C GLN A 399 9.56 -5.52 3.16
N LEU A 400 10.60 -6.27 3.51
CA LEU A 400 11.91 -6.15 2.86
C LEU A 400 11.83 -6.50 1.38
N SER A 401 11.05 -7.52 1.01
CA SER A 401 10.84 -7.89 -0.39
C SER A 401 10.15 -6.75 -1.16
N ASN A 402 9.10 -6.15 -0.60
CA ASN A 402 8.40 -5.03 -1.22
C ASN A 402 9.33 -3.81 -1.38
N ALA A 403 10.13 -3.49 -0.37
CA ALA A 403 11.10 -2.39 -0.44
C ALA A 403 12.14 -2.60 -1.57
N LEU A 404 12.63 -3.82 -1.76
CA LEU A 404 13.61 -4.15 -2.82
C LEU A 404 12.98 -4.15 -4.22
N LEU A 405 11.72 -4.52 -4.34
CA LEU A 405 10.98 -4.57 -5.61
C LEU A 405 10.51 -3.18 -6.05
N LYS A 406 10.18 -2.31 -5.09
CA LYS A 406 9.89 -0.90 -5.33
C LYS A 406 10.99 -0.19 -6.13
N GLU A 407 12.27 -0.42 -5.81
CA GLU A 407 13.40 0.16 -6.55
C GLU A 407 13.40 -0.20 -8.05
N ARG A 408 12.67 -1.27 -8.43
CA ARG A 408 12.53 -1.76 -9.80
C ARG A 408 11.17 -1.43 -10.42
N GLY A 409 10.33 -0.67 -9.73
CA GLY A 409 8.96 -0.38 -10.15
C GLY A 409 8.04 -1.60 -10.16
N ILE A 410 8.37 -2.62 -9.36
CA ILE A 410 7.56 -3.83 -9.20
C ILE A 410 6.79 -3.75 -7.88
N GLY A 411 5.49 -3.93 -7.97
CA GLY A 411 4.59 -4.01 -6.82
C GLY A 411 3.70 -2.81 -6.65
N ASP A 412 2.92 -2.87 -5.59
CA ASP A 412 1.96 -1.84 -5.22
C ASP A 412 2.55 -0.84 -4.23
N GLU A 413 3.50 -1.20 -3.38
CA GLU A 413 3.90 -0.30 -2.29
C GLU A 413 4.99 0.73 -2.65
N PHE A 414 4.78 1.99 -2.25
CA PHE A 414 5.77 3.08 -2.34
C PHE A 414 5.91 3.81 -0.98
N ASN A 415 6.18 3.06 0.09
CA ASN A 415 6.39 3.60 1.44
C ASN A 415 7.85 4.02 1.70
N PRO A 416 8.11 4.88 2.70
CA PRO A 416 9.45 5.06 3.27
C PRO A 416 9.79 3.83 4.12
N ASP A 417 10.25 2.76 3.47
CA ASP A 417 10.70 1.56 4.17
C ASP A 417 12.10 1.80 4.75
N ASP A 418 12.24 1.63 6.06
CA ASP A 418 13.56 1.62 6.73
C ASP A 418 14.24 0.28 6.45
N VAL A 419 14.78 0.12 5.24
CA VAL A 419 15.48 -1.10 4.81
C VAL A 419 16.58 -1.51 5.80
N PRO A 420 17.42 -0.59 6.33
CA PRO A 420 18.34 -0.94 7.41
C PRO A 420 17.66 -1.57 8.63
N ALA A 421 16.57 -0.99 9.14
CA ALA A 421 15.84 -1.55 10.28
C ALA A 421 15.21 -2.92 9.95
N LEU A 422 14.71 -3.13 8.73
CA LEU A 422 14.18 -4.43 8.29
C LEU A 422 15.27 -5.51 8.23
N VAL A 423 16.46 -5.17 7.72
CA VAL A 423 17.63 -6.05 7.69
C VAL A 423 18.06 -6.43 9.11
N GLU A 424 18.12 -5.45 10.01
CA GLU A 424 18.46 -5.67 11.42
C GLU A 424 17.41 -6.53 12.13
N GLY A 425 16.12 -6.22 11.96
CA GLY A 425 15.01 -6.98 12.56
C GLY A 425 14.94 -8.43 12.09
N LEU A 426 15.36 -8.71 10.85
CA LEU A 426 15.49 -10.07 10.32
C LEU A 426 16.81 -10.76 10.72
N GLY A 427 17.72 -10.07 11.42
CA GLY A 427 19.04 -10.59 11.77
C GLY A 427 19.96 -10.84 10.57
N LEU A 428 19.73 -10.14 9.45
CA LEU A 428 20.49 -10.31 8.22
C LEU A 428 21.79 -9.50 8.27
N GLN A 429 22.79 -9.98 7.55
CA GLN A 429 24.04 -9.23 7.38
C GLN A 429 23.86 -8.11 6.33
N PRO A 430 24.51 -6.94 6.46
CA PRO A 430 24.31 -5.82 5.51
C PRO A 430 24.64 -6.16 4.04
N ASN A 431 25.63 -7.02 3.79
CA ASN A 431 25.99 -7.47 2.44
C ASN A 431 24.89 -8.33 1.77
N MET A 432 23.88 -8.76 2.53
CA MET A 432 22.76 -9.54 2.04
C MET A 432 21.91 -8.78 1.03
N LEU A 433 21.82 -7.46 1.16
CA LEU A 433 21.03 -6.64 0.24
C LEU A 433 21.58 -6.74 -1.20
N ASP A 434 22.90 -6.66 -1.35
CA ASP A 434 23.56 -6.77 -2.65
C ASP A 434 23.39 -8.19 -3.24
N GLU A 435 23.47 -9.23 -2.40
CA GLU A 435 23.20 -10.61 -2.80
C GLU A 435 21.76 -10.79 -3.30
N LEU A 436 20.78 -10.26 -2.57
CA LEU A 436 19.37 -10.32 -2.95
C LEU A 436 19.11 -9.55 -4.24
N LYS A 437 19.67 -8.35 -4.40
CA LYS A 437 19.55 -7.55 -5.64
C LYS A 437 20.14 -8.30 -6.84
N ALA A 438 21.32 -8.89 -6.68
CA ALA A 438 21.93 -9.71 -7.74
C ALA A 438 21.12 -10.97 -8.06
N GLU A 439 20.51 -11.61 -7.06
CA GLU A 439 19.61 -12.73 -7.28
C GLU A 439 18.36 -12.31 -8.05
N ILE A 440 17.73 -11.17 -7.73
CA ILE A 440 16.58 -10.64 -8.48
C ILE A 440 16.96 -10.50 -9.96
N ASP A 441 18.07 -9.82 -10.25
CA ASP A 441 18.50 -9.57 -11.63
C ASP A 441 18.79 -10.87 -12.40
N ARG A 442 19.30 -11.90 -11.70
CA ARG A 442 19.54 -13.23 -12.27
C ARG A 442 18.25 -13.95 -12.65
N VAL A 443 17.19 -13.83 -11.83
CA VAL A 443 15.95 -14.61 -12.00
C VAL A 443 14.84 -13.86 -12.73
N ALA A 444 15.00 -12.54 -12.92
CA ALA A 444 13.98 -11.67 -13.51
C ALA A 444 13.40 -12.19 -14.84
N PRO A 445 14.21 -12.60 -15.84
CA PRO A 445 13.66 -13.08 -17.12
C PRO A 445 12.73 -14.28 -16.98
N ASP A 446 13.02 -15.19 -16.05
CA ASP A 446 12.22 -16.38 -15.80
C ASP A 446 10.94 -16.06 -15.01
N LEU A 447 11.02 -15.15 -14.02
CA LEU A 447 9.86 -14.71 -13.25
C LEU A 447 8.89 -13.89 -14.10
N ASP A 448 9.38 -13.00 -14.97
CA ASP A 448 8.55 -12.22 -15.90
C ASP A 448 7.83 -13.13 -16.90
N ALA A 449 8.55 -14.13 -17.44
CA ALA A 449 7.98 -15.13 -18.33
C ALA A 449 6.91 -15.96 -17.62
N LEU A 450 7.13 -16.33 -16.35
CA LEU A 450 6.13 -17.03 -15.56
C LEU A 450 4.90 -16.15 -15.31
N ALA A 451 5.08 -14.92 -14.83
CA ALA A 451 4.01 -13.98 -14.53
C ALA A 451 3.09 -13.76 -15.75
N SER A 452 3.69 -13.51 -16.92
CA SER A 452 2.98 -13.36 -18.19
C SER A 452 2.16 -14.59 -18.58
N SER A 453 2.64 -15.78 -18.19
CA SER A 453 1.99 -17.06 -18.45
C SER A 453 0.85 -17.38 -17.47
N LEU A 454 0.86 -16.74 -16.29
CA LEU A 454 -0.21 -16.87 -15.29
C LEU A 454 -1.34 -15.88 -15.52
N SER A 455 -1.07 -14.78 -16.22
CA SER A 455 -2.07 -13.79 -16.58
C SER A 455 -2.75 -14.04 -17.93
N SER A 456 -2.15 -14.89 -18.78
CA SER A 456 -2.70 -15.40 -20.04
C SER A 456 -3.70 -16.52 -19.81
#